data_AF-A0A971G5Z8-F1
#
_entry.id   AF-A0A971G5Z8-F1
#
_cell.length_a   1.000
_cell.length_b   1.000
_cell.length_c   1.000
_cell.angle_alpha   90.00
_cell.angle_beta   90.00
_cell.angle_gamma   90.00
#
_symmetry.space_group_name_H-M   'P 1'
#
loop_
_entity.id
_entity.type
_entity.pdbx_description
1 polymer ?
#
loop_
_entity_poly.entity_id
_entity_poly.type
_entity_poly.pdbx_seq_one_letter_code
_entity_poly.pdbx_strand_id
1 'polypeptide(L)'
;MIYAVCRWWREQREIRRLMQDFKPHTGRAALLAVACGLLAWLLMIVWASAGAEVTRYVDVEPGSYLNVREGPGTSEPVLYTLEAGSFVTVLTEDGGWVKLRTSRGHGWALGSYLVEMPAWLEVEEDPPGGV
;
A
#
# COMPACT_ATOMS: atom_id res chain seq x y z
N MET A 1 6.32 -13.06 7.99
CA MET A 1 5.68 -11.93 8.72
C MET A 1 4.57 -12.36 9.70
N ILE A 2 4.69 -13.52 10.37
CA ILE A 2 3.69 -14.01 11.36
C ILE A 2 4.17 -13.77 12.82
N TYR A 3 5.47 -13.50 13.01
CA TYR A 3 6.09 -13.42 14.33
C TYR A 3 5.82 -12.13 15.13
N ALA A 4 5.45 -11.03 14.47
CA ALA A 4 5.18 -9.76 15.16
C ALA A 4 3.83 -9.78 15.92
N VAL A 5 2.81 -10.41 15.33
CA VAL A 5 1.47 -10.56 15.93
C VAL A 5 1.51 -11.53 17.13
N CYS A 6 2.29 -12.61 17.04
CA CYS A 6 2.44 -13.56 18.14
C CYS A 6 3.26 -13.01 19.32
N ARG A 7 4.23 -12.13 19.08
CA ARG A 7 5.00 -11.48 20.16
C ARG A 7 4.14 -10.46 20.91
N TRP A 8 3.31 -9.70 20.19
CA TRP A 8 2.41 -8.71 20.76
C TRP A 8 1.31 -9.32 21.67
N TRP A 9 0.85 -10.55 21.40
CA TRP A 9 -0.18 -11.19 22.22
C TRP A 9 0.31 -11.72 23.58
N ARG A 10 1.63 -11.93 23.74
CA ARG A 10 2.22 -12.45 24.98
C ARG A 10 2.38 -11.37 26.05
N GLU A 11 2.56 -10.12 25.64
CA GLU A 11 2.75 -8.93 26.50
C GLU A 11 1.44 -8.43 27.16
N GLN A 12 0.28 -8.85 26.67
CA GLN A 12 -1.04 -8.32 27.09
C GLN A 12 -1.66 -9.05 28.29
N ARG A 13 -0.98 -10.02 28.91
CA ARG A 13 -1.52 -10.74 30.09
C ARG A 13 -1.41 -9.94 31.38
N GLU A 14 -0.41 -9.07 31.51
CA GLU A 14 -0.23 -8.22 32.69
C GLU A 14 -1.16 -7.01 32.68
N ILE A 15 -1.41 -6.42 31.51
CA ILE A 15 -2.44 -5.39 31.32
C ILE A 15 -3.83 -5.93 31.70
N ARG A 16 -4.09 -7.21 31.44
CA ARG A 16 -5.36 -7.87 31.84
C ARG A 16 -5.51 -7.97 33.37
N ARG A 17 -4.41 -8.07 34.12
CA ARG A 17 -4.43 -8.00 35.60
C ARG A 17 -4.62 -6.56 36.08
N LEU A 18 -3.94 -5.61 35.44
CA LEU A 18 -4.04 -4.18 35.78
C LEU A 18 -5.43 -3.58 35.48
N MET A 19 -6.17 -4.15 34.53
CA MET A 19 -7.56 -3.74 34.25
C MET A 19 -8.60 -4.33 35.22
N GLN A 20 -8.25 -5.28 36.10
CA GLN A 20 -9.19 -5.86 37.06
C GLN A 20 -9.41 -4.97 38.30
N ASP A 21 -8.48 -4.05 38.58
CA ASP A 21 -8.54 -3.18 39.77
C ASP A 21 -9.14 -1.80 39.49
N PHE A 22 -9.45 -1.47 38.23
CA PHE A 22 -10.25 -0.29 37.93
C PHE A 22 -11.73 -0.60 38.16
N LYS A 23 -12.16 -0.57 39.43
CA LYS A 23 -13.56 -0.54 39.80
C LYS A 23 -14.06 0.90 39.62
N PRO A 24 -14.78 1.23 38.52
CA PRO A 24 -15.19 2.61 38.29
C PRO A 24 -16.22 3.03 39.35
N HIS A 25 -15.86 4.03 40.16
CA HIS A 25 -16.81 4.64 41.09
C HIS A 25 -17.78 5.55 40.30
N THR A 26 -19.05 5.16 40.31
CA THR A 26 -20.25 6.01 40.15
C THR A 26 -20.36 6.88 38.88
N GLY A 27 -21.03 6.30 37.86
CA GLY A 27 -21.98 6.98 36.96
C GLY A 27 -21.41 7.89 35.87
N ARG A 28 -20.78 9.01 36.24
CA ARG A 28 -20.36 10.04 35.28
C ARG A 28 -18.97 9.81 34.70
N ALA A 29 -18.06 9.25 35.50
CA ALA A 29 -16.70 8.90 35.05
C ALA A 29 -16.70 7.72 34.07
N ALA A 30 -17.64 6.78 34.22
CA ALA A 30 -17.79 5.64 33.31
C ALA A 30 -18.23 6.08 31.90
N LEU A 31 -19.17 7.03 31.81
CA LEU A 31 -19.63 7.57 30.52
C LEU A 31 -18.51 8.33 29.78
N LEU A 32 -17.71 9.12 30.50
CA LEU A 32 -16.57 9.82 29.92
C LEU A 32 -15.44 8.87 29.49
N ALA A 33 -15.17 7.83 30.26
CA ALA A 33 -14.16 6.82 29.91
C ALA A 33 -14.58 6.03 28.66
N VAL A 34 -15.86 5.65 28.57
CA VAL A 34 -16.42 4.99 27.37
C VAL A 34 -16.38 5.95 26.16
N ALA A 35 -16.73 7.23 26.34
CA ALA A 35 -16.65 8.22 25.28
C ALA A 35 -15.20 8.45 24.80
N CYS A 36 -14.23 8.58 25.71
CA CYS A 36 -12.81 8.71 25.37
C CYS A 36 -12.25 7.44 24.71
N GLY A 37 -12.69 6.26 25.14
CA GLY A 37 -12.31 4.98 24.53
C GLY A 37 -12.87 4.83 23.11
N LEU A 38 -14.12 5.23 22.89
CA LEU A 38 -14.73 5.26 21.56
C LEU A 38 -14.11 6.33 20.66
N LEU A 39 -13.77 7.50 21.20
CA LEU A 39 -13.05 8.54 20.47
C LEU A 39 -11.63 8.09 20.11
N ALA A 40 -10.90 7.45 21.03
CA ALA A 40 -9.59 6.88 20.74
C ALA A 40 -9.67 5.73 19.72
N TRP A 41 -10.73 4.91 19.77
CA TRP A 41 -11.00 3.87 18.78
C TRP A 41 -11.33 4.45 17.40
N LEU A 42 -12.13 5.51 17.35
CA LEU A 42 -12.44 6.24 16.12
C LEU A 42 -11.20 6.92 15.54
N LEU A 43 -10.33 7.51 16.37
CA LEU A 43 -9.07 8.11 15.95
C LEU A 43 -8.09 7.04 15.42
N MET A 44 -8.10 5.83 15.99
CA MET A 44 -7.30 4.70 15.49
C MET A 44 -7.80 4.17 14.15
N ILE A 45 -9.11 4.20 13.88
CA ILE A 45 -9.68 3.80 12.58
C ILE A 45 -9.27 4.79 11.47
N VAL A 46 -9.17 6.08 11.78
CA VAL A 46 -8.77 7.10 10.80
C VAL A 46 -7.31 6.94 10.34
N TRP A 47 -6.43 6.38 11.16
CA TRP A 47 -5.00 6.20 10.81
C TRP A 47 -4.71 5.03 9.86
N ALA A 48 -5.65 4.09 9.68
CA ALA A 48 -5.42 2.89 8.87
C ALA A 48 -5.61 3.07 7.35
N SER A 49 -5.74 4.31 6.84
CA SER A 49 -5.99 4.57 5.42
C SER A 49 -4.72 4.71 4.59
N ALA A 50 -3.85 3.69 4.63
CA ALA A 50 -2.86 3.50 3.57
C ALA A 50 -3.54 2.69 2.45
N GLY A 51 -3.92 3.35 1.35
CA GLY A 51 -4.38 2.66 0.15
C GLY A 51 -3.32 1.65 -0.30
N ALA A 52 -3.76 0.48 -0.76
CA ALA A 52 -2.85 -0.54 -1.28
C ALA A 52 -2.13 0.04 -2.51
N GLU A 53 -0.84 0.31 -2.36
CA GLU A 53 0.02 0.81 -3.43
C GLU A 53 0.57 -0.39 -4.19
N VAL A 54 0.17 -0.56 -5.45
CA VAL A 54 0.65 -1.65 -6.30
C VAL A 54 1.76 -1.11 -7.18
N THR A 55 2.98 -1.61 -7.00
CA THR A 55 4.10 -1.27 -7.87
C THR A 55 4.06 -2.12 -9.13
N ARG A 56 4.06 -1.46 -10.29
CA ARG A 56 4.20 -2.11 -11.61
C ARG A 56 5.44 -1.56 -12.32
N TYR A 57 5.87 -2.26 -13.35
CA TYR A 57 6.94 -1.77 -14.22
C TYR A 57 6.41 -1.50 -15.62
N VAL A 58 7.11 -0.61 -16.32
CA VAL A 58 6.82 -0.25 -17.71
C VAL A 58 7.43 -1.31 -18.64
N ASP A 59 6.58 -2.09 -19.31
CA ASP A 59 6.96 -3.04 -20.35
C ASP A 59 6.73 -2.42 -21.73
N VAL A 60 7.79 -1.81 -22.24
CA VAL A 60 7.88 -1.31 -23.60
C VAL A 60 9.20 -1.76 -24.18
N GLU A 61 9.28 -1.82 -25.50
CA GLU A 61 10.49 -2.24 -26.21
C GLU A 61 11.69 -1.38 -25.78
N PRO A 62 12.90 -1.96 -25.61
CA PRO A 62 14.09 -1.20 -25.24
C PRO A 62 14.33 -0.03 -26.21
N GLY A 63 14.42 1.19 -25.68
CA GLY A 63 14.53 2.42 -26.47
C GLY A 63 13.19 3.09 -26.82
N SER A 64 12.06 2.49 -26.42
CA SER A 64 10.74 3.12 -26.46
C SER A 64 10.40 3.82 -25.14
N TYR A 65 9.44 4.73 -25.22
CA TYR A 65 8.99 5.54 -24.09
C TYR A 65 7.48 5.45 -23.91
N LEU A 66 7.03 5.27 -22.66
CA LEU A 66 5.62 5.33 -22.30
C LEU A 66 5.22 6.77 -21.97
N ASN A 67 4.20 7.27 -22.66
CA ASN A 67 3.69 8.62 -22.45
C ASN A 67 2.78 8.68 -21.22
N VAL A 68 3.11 9.57 -20.29
CA VAL A 68 2.27 9.90 -19.13
C VAL A 68 1.53 11.20 -19.43
N ARG A 69 0.20 11.14 -19.35
CA ARG A 69 -0.73 12.21 -19.69
C ARG A 69 -1.41 12.79 -18.46
N GLU A 70 -2.01 13.96 -18.61
CA GLU A 70 -2.71 14.65 -17.52
C GLU A 70 -4.03 13.97 -17.12
N GLY A 71 -4.71 13.34 -18.09
CA GLY A 71 -5.97 12.65 -17.87
C GLY A 71 -6.08 11.30 -18.59
N PRO A 72 -7.16 10.54 -18.31
CA PRO A 72 -7.45 9.30 -18.99
C PRO A 72 -7.97 9.58 -20.41
N GLY A 73 -7.07 9.57 -21.38
CA GLY A 73 -7.44 9.79 -22.78
C GLY A 73 -6.26 10.08 -23.70
N THR A 74 -6.42 9.76 -24.99
CA THR A 74 -5.42 10.07 -26.03
C THR A 74 -5.41 11.55 -26.42
N SER A 75 -6.50 12.27 -26.16
CA SER A 75 -6.65 13.70 -26.43
C SER A 75 -5.96 14.60 -25.40
N GLU A 76 -5.59 14.04 -24.24
CA GLU A 76 -4.99 14.79 -23.14
C GLU A 76 -3.51 15.08 -23.39
N PRO A 77 -2.97 16.20 -22.90
CA PRO A 77 -1.57 16.55 -23.09
C PRO A 77 -0.64 15.56 -22.38
N VAL A 78 0.52 15.29 -23.00
CA VAL A 78 1.59 14.49 -22.40
C VAL A 78 2.39 15.36 -21.45
N LEU A 79 2.47 14.98 -20.18
CA LEU A 79 3.23 15.68 -19.15
C LEU A 79 4.71 15.30 -19.21
N TYR A 80 4.99 14.00 -19.30
CA TYR A 80 6.34 13.46 -19.37
C TYR A 80 6.31 12.02 -19.91
N THR A 81 7.50 11.49 -20.17
CA THR A 81 7.70 10.11 -20.62
C THR A 81 8.44 9.28 -19.59
N LEU A 82 8.19 7.97 -19.62
CA LEU A 82 8.85 6.96 -18.82
C LEU A 82 9.61 6.00 -19.72
N GLU A 83 10.79 5.60 -19.28
CA GLU A 83 11.64 4.63 -19.98
C GLU A 83 11.20 3.19 -19.67
N ALA A 84 11.52 2.27 -20.57
CA ALA A 84 11.35 0.83 -20.34
C ALA A 84 12.00 0.40 -19.01
N GLY A 85 11.30 -0.45 -18.26
CA GLY A 85 11.78 -0.93 -16.95
C GLY A 85 11.63 0.08 -15.80
N SER A 86 11.06 1.26 -16.04
CA SER A 86 10.78 2.21 -14.95
C SER A 86 9.74 1.65 -13.99
N PHE A 87 10.01 1.76 -12.69
CA PHE A 87 9.06 1.42 -11.65
C PHE A 87 8.05 2.55 -11.46
N VAL A 88 6.76 2.18 -11.44
CA VAL A 88 5.67 3.11 -11.19
C VAL A 88 4.74 2.56 -10.13
N THR A 89 4.23 3.47 -9.33
CA THR A 89 3.17 3.17 -8.38
C THR A 89 1.83 3.32 -9.08
N VAL A 90 0.99 2.30 -9.02
CA VAL A 90 -0.41 2.36 -9.45
C VAL A 90 -1.29 2.84 -8.30
N LEU A 91 -2.11 3.86 -8.56
CA LEU A 91 -3.07 4.43 -7.61
C LEU A 91 -4.50 4.01 -7.91
N THR A 92 -4.92 4.11 -9.17
CA THR A 92 -6.27 3.75 -9.60
C THR A 92 -6.28 3.43 -11.09
N GLU A 93 -7.29 2.70 -11.54
CA GLU A 93 -7.47 2.31 -12.94
C GLU A 93 -8.86 2.76 -13.39
N ASP A 94 -8.94 3.37 -14.56
CA ASP A 94 -10.18 3.85 -15.17
C ASP A 94 -10.14 3.65 -16.68
N GLY A 95 -11.07 2.85 -17.23
CA GLY A 95 -11.24 2.71 -18.68
C GLY A 95 -9.98 2.25 -19.46
N GLY A 96 -9.11 1.45 -18.84
CA GLY A 96 -7.84 0.99 -19.45
C GLY A 96 -6.66 1.96 -19.26
N TRP A 97 -6.91 3.11 -18.63
CA TRP A 97 -5.89 4.04 -18.16
C TRP A 97 -5.60 3.79 -16.70
N VAL A 98 -4.34 3.98 -16.32
CA VAL A 98 -3.86 3.75 -14.98
C VAL A 98 -3.28 5.05 -14.48
N LYS A 99 -3.84 5.55 -13.38
CA LYS A 99 -3.28 6.68 -12.66
C LYS A 99 -2.09 6.19 -11.86
N LEU A 100 -0.95 6.79 -12.15
CA LEU A 100 0.32 6.41 -11.59
C LEU A 100 0.98 7.56 -10.84
N ARG A 101 1.77 7.21 -9.83
CA ARG A 101 2.64 8.10 -9.08
C ARG A 101 4.08 7.75 -9.39
N THR A 102 4.86 8.76 -9.70
CA THR A 102 6.29 8.66 -9.97
C THR A 102 7.04 9.71 -9.16
N SER A 103 8.37 9.64 -9.17
CA SER A 103 9.24 10.69 -8.61
C SER A 103 9.02 12.05 -9.27
N ARG A 104 8.55 12.07 -10.53
CA ARG A 104 8.30 13.28 -11.32
C ARG A 104 6.91 13.88 -11.08
N GLY A 105 6.00 13.14 -10.44
CA GLY A 105 4.64 13.58 -10.18
C GLY A 105 3.60 12.50 -10.46
N HIS A 106 2.35 12.95 -10.59
CA HIS A 106 1.20 12.11 -10.88
C HIS A 106 0.77 12.27 -12.33
N GLY A 107 0.25 11.20 -12.93
CA GLY A 107 -0.34 11.25 -14.26
C GLY A 107 -1.02 9.95 -14.63
N TRP A 108 -1.40 9.82 -15.89
CA TRP A 108 -2.11 8.68 -16.44
C TRP A 108 -1.32 8.04 -17.57
N ALA A 109 -1.21 6.73 -17.58
CA ALA A 109 -0.68 5.99 -18.73
C ALA A 109 -1.60 4.83 -19.08
N LEU A 110 -1.42 4.28 -20.27
CA LEU A 110 -2.15 3.10 -20.73
C LEU A 110 -1.71 1.89 -19.90
N GLY A 111 -2.67 1.23 -19.24
CA GLY A 111 -2.42 0.06 -18.40
C GLY A 111 -1.89 -1.15 -19.15
N SER A 112 -2.09 -1.20 -20.48
CA SER A 112 -1.59 -2.28 -21.34
C SER A 112 -0.06 -2.41 -21.35
N TYR A 113 0.66 -1.35 -21.00
CA TYR A 113 2.12 -1.33 -20.93
C TYR A 113 2.64 -1.42 -19.49
N LEU A 114 1.76 -1.64 -18.51
CA LEU A 114 2.10 -1.76 -17.11
C LEU A 114 1.87 -3.20 -16.66
N VAL A 115 2.94 -3.88 -16.33
CA VAL A 115 2.94 -5.28 -15.92
C VAL A 115 3.49 -5.41 -14.51
N GLU A 116 2.97 -6.40 -13.80
CA GLU A 116 3.49 -6.77 -12.49
C GLU A 116 4.81 -7.51 -12.69
N MET A 117 5.81 -7.16 -11.87
CA MET A 117 7.08 -7.89 -11.89
C MET A 117 6.76 -9.36 -11.63
N PRO A 118 7.07 -10.27 -12.57
CA PRO A 118 6.82 -11.68 -12.32
C PRO A 118 7.65 -12.16 -11.13
N ALA A 119 7.00 -12.85 -10.21
CA ALA A 119 7.64 -13.47 -9.05
C ALA A 119 8.73 -14.51 -9.42
N TRP A 120 8.86 -14.88 -10.69
CA TRP A 120 9.85 -15.84 -11.20
C TRP A 120 11.19 -15.22 -11.63
N LEU A 121 11.41 -13.92 -11.43
CA LEU A 121 12.72 -13.28 -11.64
C LEU A 121 13.60 -13.28 -10.37
N GLU A 122 13.18 -13.96 -9.31
CA GLU A 122 14.12 -14.47 -8.30
C GLU A 122 14.93 -15.60 -8.94
N VAL A 123 16.14 -15.23 -9.38
CA VAL A 123 17.26 -16.09 -9.78
C VAL A 123 17.03 -17.58 -9.47
N GLU A 124 16.73 -18.36 -10.50
CA GLU A 124 17.04 -19.78 -10.50
C GLU A 124 18.58 -19.84 -10.45
N GLU A 125 19.14 -19.89 -9.24
CA GLU A 125 20.51 -20.33 -9.06
C GLU A 125 20.53 -21.78 -9.52
N ASP A 126 20.87 -21.96 -10.79
CA ASP A 126 21.13 -23.23 -11.44
C ASP A 126 21.90 -24.12 -10.45
N PRO A 127 21.32 -25.22 -9.93
CA PRO A 127 22.06 -26.10 -9.04
C PRO A 127 23.28 -26.59 -9.82
N PRO A 128 24.52 -26.42 -9.29
CA PRO A 128 25.72 -26.73 -10.03
C PRO A 128 25.64 -28.17 -10.51
N GLY A 129 25.79 -28.31 -11.83
CA GLY A 129 25.55 -29.52 -12.61
C GLY A 129 25.81 -30.82 -11.86
N GLY A 130 24.77 -31.66 -11.85
CA GLY A 130 24.93 -33.07 -11.56
C GLY A 130 25.92 -33.68 -12.55
N VAL A 131 27.08 -34.08 -12.03
CA VAL A 131 28.02 -35.01 -12.66
C VAL A 131 28.16 -36.25 -11.79
#